data_AF-A0A024VZB2-F1
#
_entry.id   AF-A0A024VZB2-F1
#
_cell.length_a   1.000
_cell.length_b   1.000
_cell.length_c   1.000
_cell.angle_alpha   90.00
_cell.angle_beta   90.00
_cell.angle_gamma   90.00
#
_symmetry.space_group_name_H-M   'P 1'
#
loop_
_entity.id
_entity.type
_entity.pdbx_description
1 polymer ?
#
loop_
_entity_poly.entity_id
_entity_poly.type
_entity_poly.pdbx_seq_one_letter_code
_entity_poly.pdbx_strand_id
1 'polypeptide(L)'
;MARSFADIGDIVRGRDLYRGGNNKRRQQLDENLQKIFTQIYNDVTSGKNVDKAKERYKDTKNYFQLREDWWDANRSTVWEAITCNAQGNTYFRATCNSGDNRGGAQANHYCRCDDGKKTGKSETDQVPTYFDYVPQYLRWFEEWAEDFCRKRKKKIENAIKNCRGEKGKERYCS
;
A
#
# COMPACT_ATOMS: atom_id res chain seq x y z
N MET A 1 -4.01 -5.51 0.18
CA MET A 1 -3.47 -5.01 -1.10
C MET A 1 -3.30 -3.51 -1.10
N ALA A 2 -4.30 -2.74 -0.63
CA ALA A 2 -4.19 -1.29 -0.51
C ALA A 2 -2.98 -0.82 0.34
N ARG A 3 -2.65 -1.53 1.43
CA ARG A 3 -1.47 -1.20 2.28
C ARG A 3 -0.15 -1.28 1.51
N SER A 4 0.10 -2.42 0.85
CA SER A 4 1.30 -2.61 0.03
C SER A 4 1.41 -1.61 -1.12
N PHE A 5 0.29 -1.28 -1.77
CA PHE A 5 0.26 -0.25 -2.82
C PHE A 5 0.65 1.13 -2.28
N ALA A 6 0.10 1.53 -1.13
CA ALA A 6 0.42 2.80 -0.49
C ALA A 6 1.89 2.85 -0.03
N ASP A 7 2.44 1.74 0.48
CA ASP A 7 3.85 1.66 0.85
C ASP A 7 4.78 1.75 -0.37
N ILE A 8 4.44 1.10 -1.49
CA ILE A 8 5.16 1.28 -2.76
C ILE A 8 5.13 2.75 -3.20
N GLY A 9 3.97 3.40 -3.10
CA GLY A 9 3.83 4.82 -3.40
C GLY A 9 4.73 5.70 -2.53
N ASP A 10 4.82 5.42 -1.23
CA ASP A 10 5.71 6.16 -0.34
C ASP A 10 7.20 5.90 -0.62
N ILE A 11 7.58 4.69 -1.04
CA ILE A 11 8.95 4.38 -1.45
C ILE A 11 9.32 5.20 -2.70
N VAL A 12 8.47 5.16 -3.73
CA VAL A 12 8.70 5.91 -4.98
C VAL A 12 8.80 7.41 -4.71
N ARG A 13 7.88 7.94 -3.89
CA ARG A 13 7.82 9.37 -3.52
C ARG A 13 8.90 9.81 -2.52
N GLY A 14 9.65 8.88 -1.95
CA GLY A 14 10.67 9.18 -0.93
C GLY A 14 10.07 9.61 0.42
N ARG A 15 8.83 9.21 0.71
CA ARG A 15 8.11 9.46 1.97
C ARG A 15 8.11 8.27 2.94
N ASP A 16 8.60 7.12 2.49
CA ASP A 16 8.67 5.91 3.29
C ASP A 16 9.56 6.11 4.54
N LEU A 17 9.01 5.85 5.71
CA LEU A 17 9.64 5.99 7.02
C LEU A 17 10.63 4.85 7.31
N TYR A 18 10.52 3.73 6.58
CA TYR A 18 11.45 2.61 6.74
C TYR A 18 12.82 2.92 6.12
N ARG A 19 13.74 3.40 6.95
CA ARG A 19 15.12 3.73 6.54
C ARG A 19 16.05 2.52 6.38
N GLY A 20 15.59 1.32 6.73
CA GLY A 20 16.36 0.08 6.59
C GLY A 20 17.64 -0.03 7.43
N GLY A 21 18.04 1.00 8.18
CA GLY A 21 19.29 1.00 8.95
C GLY A 21 20.51 0.68 8.08
N ASN A 22 21.24 -0.37 8.44
CA ASN A 22 22.42 -0.86 7.69
C ASN A 22 22.05 -1.78 6.50
N ASN A 23 20.78 -1.81 6.09
CA ASN A 23 20.34 -2.65 4.99
C ASN A 23 20.83 -2.09 3.64
N LYS A 24 21.90 -2.70 3.12
CA LYS A 24 22.52 -2.35 1.83
C LYS A 24 21.54 -2.38 0.66
N ARG A 25 20.58 -3.33 0.65
CA ARG A 25 19.58 -3.41 -0.43
C ARG A 25 18.64 -2.21 -0.42
N ARG A 26 18.30 -1.70 0.76
CA ARG A 26 17.48 -0.49 0.87
C ARG A 26 18.23 0.74 0.36
N GLN A 27 19.49 0.89 0.79
CA GLN A 27 20.34 1.99 0.32
C GLN A 27 20.49 1.96 -1.20
N GLN A 28 20.73 0.77 -1.77
CA GLN A 28 20.81 0.58 -3.22
C GLN A 28 19.50 0.92 -3.95
N LEU A 29 18.34 0.60 -3.36
CA LEU A 29 17.04 0.97 -3.91
C LEU A 29 16.87 2.51 -3.95
N ASP A 30 17.18 3.19 -2.86
CA ASP A 30 17.06 4.64 -2.75
C ASP A 30 18.01 5.36 -3.73
N GLU A 31 19.25 4.88 -3.86
CA GLU A 31 20.23 5.36 -4.84
C GLU A 31 19.76 5.15 -6.29
N ASN A 32 19.20 3.98 -6.60
CA ASN A 32 18.68 3.68 -7.93
C ASN A 32 17.49 4.58 -8.29
N LEU A 33 16.56 4.78 -7.35
CA LEU A 33 15.46 5.71 -7.54
C LEU A 33 15.98 7.14 -7.78
N GLN A 34 16.98 7.58 -7.02
CA GLN A 34 17.58 8.90 -7.22
C GLN A 34 18.22 9.05 -8.61
N LYS A 35 18.93 8.02 -9.10
CA LYS A 35 19.50 8.01 -10.45
C LYS A 35 18.42 8.08 -11.53
N ILE A 36 17.36 7.27 -11.40
CA ILE A 36 16.22 7.27 -12.33
C ILE A 36 15.56 8.64 -12.37
N PHE A 37 15.24 9.24 -11.22
CA PHE A 37 14.58 10.55 -11.18
C PHE A 37 15.50 11.70 -11.63
N THR A 38 16.82 11.55 -11.52
CA THR A 38 17.78 12.49 -12.13
C THR A 38 17.68 12.45 -13.66
N GLN A 39 17.60 11.25 -14.25
CA GLN A 39 17.44 11.10 -15.70
C GLN A 39 16.08 11.68 -16.16
N ILE A 40 14.99 11.32 -15.47
CA ILE A 40 13.66 11.86 -15.77
C ILE A 40 13.64 13.39 -15.65
N TYR A 41 14.26 13.95 -14.61
CA TYR A 41 14.37 15.40 -14.45
C TYR A 41 15.06 16.06 -15.65
N ASN A 42 16.18 15.53 -16.10
CA ASN A 42 16.90 16.05 -17.27
C ASN A 42 16.04 15.98 -18.53
N ASP A 43 15.32 14.87 -18.73
CA ASP A 43 14.44 14.69 -19.89
C ASP A 43 13.30 15.71 -19.88
N VAL A 44 12.58 15.84 -18.76
CA VAL A 44 11.42 16.77 -18.67
C VAL A 44 11.83 18.24 -18.66
N THR A 45 13.09 18.55 -18.30
CA THR A 45 13.63 19.93 -18.31
C THR A 45 14.46 20.26 -19.56
N SER A 46 14.44 19.42 -20.59
CA SER A 46 15.12 19.66 -21.87
C SER A 46 14.19 20.09 -23.02
N GLY A 47 12.86 20.02 -22.81
CA GLY A 47 11.85 20.27 -23.85
C GLY A 47 11.39 21.72 -24.01
N LYS A 48 10.30 21.95 -24.75
CA LYS A 48 9.79 23.31 -25.08
C LYS A 48 9.34 24.17 -23.88
N ASN A 49 9.19 23.58 -22.69
CA ASN A 49 8.69 24.25 -21.47
C ASN A 49 9.71 24.21 -20.32
N VAL A 50 11.02 24.28 -20.62
CA VAL A 50 12.11 24.19 -19.63
C VAL A 50 11.88 25.09 -18.43
N ASP A 51 11.56 26.37 -18.64
CA ASP A 51 11.47 27.35 -17.56
C ASP A 51 10.35 26.99 -16.57
N LYS A 52 9.18 26.59 -17.08
CA LYS A 52 8.05 26.13 -16.26
C LYS A 52 8.36 24.83 -15.52
N ALA A 53 9.05 23.90 -16.18
CA ALA A 53 9.43 22.62 -15.58
C ALA A 53 10.44 22.81 -14.45
N LYS A 54 11.48 23.63 -14.66
CA LYS A 54 12.48 23.99 -13.63
C LYS A 54 11.85 24.80 -12.49
N GLU A 55 10.89 25.67 -12.78
CA GLU A 55 10.16 26.41 -11.76
C GLU A 55 9.29 25.49 -10.88
N ARG A 56 8.67 24.45 -11.46
CA ARG A 56 7.90 23.47 -10.69
C ARG A 56 8.80 22.51 -9.90
N TYR A 57 9.85 22.00 -10.54
CA TYR A 57 10.75 20.99 -9.98
C TYR A 57 12.01 21.62 -9.38
N LYS A 58 11.83 22.43 -8.33
CA LYS A 58 12.94 23.14 -7.66
C LYS A 58 13.85 22.23 -6.84
N ASP A 59 13.32 21.12 -6.33
CA ASP A 59 14.12 20.14 -5.58
C ASP A 59 14.92 19.27 -6.56
N THR A 60 16.22 19.54 -6.65
CA THR A 60 17.17 18.79 -7.48
C THR A 60 17.92 17.72 -6.70
N LYS A 61 17.66 17.57 -5.39
CA LYS A 61 18.31 16.57 -4.55
C LYS A 61 17.49 15.29 -4.47
N ASN A 62 16.24 15.42 -4.05
CA ASN A 62 15.35 14.28 -3.86
C ASN A 62 14.25 14.22 -4.91
N TYR A 63 14.02 15.30 -5.65
CA TYR A 63 12.98 15.41 -6.68
C TYR A 63 11.57 15.18 -6.14
N PHE A 64 11.27 15.64 -4.93
CA PHE A 64 9.99 15.35 -4.27
C PHE A 64 8.78 15.70 -5.16
N GLN A 65 8.71 16.92 -5.72
CA GLN A 65 7.59 17.32 -6.57
C GLN A 65 7.48 16.46 -7.84
N LEU A 66 8.61 16.12 -8.47
CA LEU A 66 8.63 15.27 -9.67
C LEU A 66 8.17 13.85 -9.35
N ARG A 67 8.58 13.30 -8.21
CA ARG A 67 8.16 11.96 -7.77
C ARG A 67 6.67 11.90 -7.41
N GLU A 68 6.12 12.96 -6.81
CA GLU A 68 4.67 13.07 -6.57
C GLU A 68 3.88 13.07 -7.88
N ASP A 69 4.26 13.94 -8.82
CA ASP A 69 3.59 14.03 -10.12
C ASP A 69 3.72 12.72 -10.91
N TRP A 70 4.89 12.07 -10.84
CA TRP A 70 5.10 10.77 -11.47
C TRP A 70 4.20 9.69 -10.86
N TRP A 71 4.07 9.65 -9.54
CA TRP A 71 3.17 8.71 -8.88
C TRP A 71 1.72 8.97 -9.29
N ASP A 72 1.26 10.23 -9.25
CA ASP A 72 -0.10 10.60 -9.63
C ASP A 72 -0.44 10.17 -11.07
N ALA A 73 0.50 10.37 -11.99
CA ALA A 73 0.34 9.98 -13.39
C ALA A 73 0.32 8.46 -13.63
N ASN A 74 0.98 7.66 -12.79
CA ASN A 74 1.22 6.23 -13.02
C ASN A 74 0.50 5.29 -12.02
N ARG A 75 -0.09 5.82 -10.94
CA ARG A 75 -0.66 5.03 -9.84
C ARG A 75 -1.74 4.04 -10.30
N SER A 76 -2.51 4.37 -11.34
CA SER A 76 -3.52 3.47 -11.94
C SER A 76 -2.87 2.24 -12.57
N THR A 77 -1.81 2.43 -13.34
CA THR A 77 -1.07 1.35 -14.01
C THR A 77 -0.34 0.47 -13.00
N VAL A 78 0.24 1.07 -11.96
CA VAL A 78 0.87 0.33 -10.85
C VAL A 78 -0.17 -0.53 -10.12
N TRP A 79 -1.36 0.03 -9.88
CA TRP A 79 -2.46 -0.70 -9.26
C TRP A 79 -2.94 -1.88 -10.11
N GLU A 80 -3.11 -1.66 -11.41
CA GLU A 80 -3.49 -2.71 -12.37
C GLU A 80 -2.47 -3.87 -12.32
N ALA A 81 -1.17 -3.58 -12.38
CA ALA A 81 -0.12 -4.57 -12.31
C ALA A 81 -0.14 -5.39 -11.01
N ILE A 82 -0.33 -4.74 -9.85
CA ILE A 82 -0.38 -5.41 -8.54
C ILE A 82 -1.65 -6.27 -8.39
N THR A 83 -2.72 -5.92 -9.08
CA THR A 83 -4.01 -6.59 -8.95
C THR A 83 -4.27 -7.65 -10.02
N CYS A 84 -3.32 -7.85 -10.94
CA CYS A 84 -3.61 -8.66 -12.13
C CYS A 84 -3.84 -10.14 -11.84
N ASN A 85 -3.14 -10.71 -10.86
CA ASN A 85 -3.35 -12.10 -10.42
C ASN A 85 -4.07 -12.19 -9.07
N ALA A 86 -4.77 -11.13 -8.68
CA ALA A 86 -5.39 -10.99 -7.37
C ALA A 86 -6.87 -11.40 -7.32
N GLN A 87 -7.38 -12.09 -8.35
CA GLN A 87 -8.79 -12.50 -8.44
C GLN A 87 -9.29 -13.12 -7.13
N GLY A 88 -10.38 -12.57 -6.56
CA GLY A 88 -10.99 -13.04 -5.31
C GLY A 88 -10.40 -12.45 -4.01
N ASN A 89 -9.44 -11.52 -4.07
CA ASN A 89 -8.90 -10.88 -2.86
C ASN A 89 -9.65 -9.61 -2.46
N THR A 90 -9.80 -9.40 -1.15
CA THR A 90 -10.40 -8.19 -0.56
C THR A 90 -9.37 -7.05 -0.50
N TYR A 91 -9.72 -5.87 -1.03
CA TYR A 91 -8.82 -4.72 -1.09
C TYR A 91 -8.52 -4.11 0.28
N PHE A 92 -9.57 -3.97 1.07
CA PHE A 92 -9.57 -3.57 2.47
C PHE A 92 -9.96 -4.77 3.32
N ARG A 93 -9.33 -4.92 4.49
CA ARG A 93 -9.70 -5.99 5.43
C ARG A 93 -10.98 -5.60 6.17
N ALA A 94 -11.64 -6.59 6.78
CA ALA A 94 -12.76 -6.32 7.67
C ALA A 94 -12.25 -5.61 8.92
N THR A 95 -12.95 -4.53 9.31
CA THR A 95 -12.64 -3.79 10.52
C THR A 95 -12.92 -4.63 11.77
N CYS A 96 -12.26 -4.31 12.89
CA CYS A 96 -12.27 -5.07 14.15
C CYS A 96 -13.68 -5.36 14.73
N ASN A 97 -14.70 -4.57 14.39
CA ASN A 97 -16.09 -4.79 14.83
C ASN A 97 -16.87 -5.82 14.00
N SER A 98 -16.27 -6.37 12.95
CA SER A 98 -16.94 -7.30 12.04
C SER A 98 -16.65 -8.73 12.50
N GLY A 99 -17.45 -9.23 13.45
CA GLY A 99 -17.31 -10.58 14.02
C GLY A 99 -17.40 -11.71 12.99
N ASP A 100 -17.93 -11.43 11.81
CA ASP A 100 -18.16 -12.33 10.67
C ASP A 100 -17.14 -12.15 9.52
N ASN A 101 -16.11 -11.31 9.70
CA ASN A 101 -15.17 -10.88 8.64
C ASN A 101 -15.86 -10.23 7.42
N ARG A 102 -17.07 -9.69 7.56
CA ARG A 102 -17.81 -8.96 6.50
C ARG A 102 -18.02 -7.50 6.90
N GLY A 103 -16.92 -6.79 7.13
CA GLY A 103 -17.00 -5.37 7.45
C GLY A 103 -17.50 -4.57 6.26
N GLY A 104 -18.43 -3.63 6.46
CA GLY A 104 -18.99 -2.79 5.40
C GLY A 104 -17.97 -1.92 4.65
N ALA A 105 -16.73 -1.83 5.13
CA ALA A 105 -15.60 -1.18 4.46
C ALA A 105 -14.83 -2.12 3.49
N GLN A 106 -15.16 -3.41 3.45
CA GLN A 106 -14.55 -4.35 2.52
C GLN A 106 -15.08 -4.10 1.10
N ALA A 107 -14.26 -3.47 0.27
CA ALA A 107 -14.49 -3.46 -1.16
C ALA A 107 -14.28 -4.88 -1.71
N ASN A 108 -15.39 -5.58 -1.92
CA ASN A 108 -15.47 -6.90 -2.54
C ASN A 108 -15.88 -6.70 -4.02
N HIS A 109 -15.28 -7.44 -4.95
CA HIS A 109 -15.66 -7.52 -6.39
C HIS A 109 -15.04 -6.56 -7.42
N TYR A 110 -13.87 -5.95 -7.19
CA TYR A 110 -13.23 -5.06 -8.21
C TYR A 110 -11.82 -5.48 -8.68
N CYS A 111 -11.57 -6.78 -8.87
CA CYS A 111 -10.34 -7.27 -9.52
C CYS A 111 -10.35 -6.90 -11.01
N ARG A 112 -9.27 -6.26 -11.48
CA ARG A 112 -9.25 -5.52 -12.76
C ARG A 112 -8.70 -6.27 -13.97
N CYS A 113 -7.96 -7.35 -13.75
CA CYS A 113 -7.57 -8.21 -14.88
C CYS A 113 -8.75 -9.10 -15.24
N ASP A 114 -9.60 -8.56 -16.12
CA ASP A 114 -10.42 -9.35 -17.03
C ASP A 114 -9.49 -10.03 -18.04
N ASP A 115 -9.86 -11.23 -18.49
CA ASP A 115 -9.09 -12.14 -19.36
C ASP A 115 -8.86 -11.59 -20.79
N GLY A 116 -8.20 -10.44 -20.93
CA GLY A 116 -7.71 -9.89 -22.18
C GLY A 116 -8.75 -9.23 -23.10
N LYS A 117 -9.90 -8.77 -22.59
CA LYS A 117 -11.02 -8.27 -23.44
C LYS A 117 -11.53 -6.85 -23.13
N LYS A 118 -10.67 -5.89 -22.79
CA LYS A 118 -11.07 -4.47 -22.81
C LYS A 118 -10.07 -3.59 -23.57
N THR A 119 -10.43 -3.30 -24.81
CA THR A 119 -9.90 -2.19 -25.60
C THR A 119 -10.68 -0.92 -25.22
N GLY A 120 -10.14 -0.09 -24.33
CA GLY A 120 -10.71 1.23 -24.00
C GLY A 120 -10.76 1.52 -22.50
N LYS A 121 -10.52 2.79 -22.14
CA LYS A 121 -10.63 3.31 -20.77
C LYS A 121 -12.04 3.06 -20.25
N SER A 122 -12.16 2.19 -19.25
CA SER A 122 -13.42 1.93 -18.54
C SER A 122 -13.45 2.81 -17.29
N GLU A 123 -14.62 3.27 -16.85
CA GLU A 123 -14.79 4.00 -15.58
C GLU A 123 -14.27 3.22 -14.36
N THR A 124 -13.99 1.92 -14.53
CA THR A 124 -13.41 1.01 -13.56
C THR A 124 -11.88 1.06 -13.43
N ASP A 125 -11.18 1.89 -14.22
CA ASP A 125 -9.70 1.98 -14.24
C ASP A 125 -9.12 2.87 -13.12
N GLN A 126 -9.97 3.53 -12.33
CA GLN A 126 -9.55 4.46 -11.26
C GLN A 126 -9.18 3.75 -9.96
N VAL A 127 -7.95 3.82 -9.45
CA VAL A 127 -7.54 3.18 -8.17
C VAL A 127 -8.65 3.37 -7.10
N PRO A 128 -9.27 2.30 -6.58
CA PRO A 128 -10.49 2.38 -5.76
C PRO A 128 -10.19 2.82 -4.32
N THR A 129 -9.00 3.36 -4.09
CA THR A 129 -8.48 3.71 -2.79
C THR A 129 -7.63 4.97 -2.89
N TYR A 130 -7.75 5.82 -1.89
CA TYR A 130 -6.86 6.97 -1.66
C TYR A 130 -5.90 6.70 -0.50
N PHE A 131 -5.72 5.43 -0.14
CA PHE A 131 -4.89 5.02 0.99
C PHE A 131 -3.41 5.43 0.81
N ASP A 132 -2.95 5.58 -0.44
CA ASP A 132 -1.65 6.15 -0.79
C ASP A 132 -1.52 7.66 -0.49
N TYR A 133 -2.60 8.38 -0.18
CA TYR A 133 -2.54 9.77 0.29
C TYR A 133 -2.74 9.89 1.81
N VAL A 134 -2.96 8.78 2.52
CA VAL A 134 -3.00 8.77 4.00
C VAL A 134 -1.56 8.69 4.54
N PRO A 135 -1.16 9.47 5.55
CA PRO A 135 0.19 9.39 6.13
C PRO A 135 0.59 7.98 6.59
N GLN A 136 1.80 7.53 6.25
CA GLN A 136 2.27 6.15 6.50
C GLN A 136 2.12 5.71 7.95
N TYR A 137 2.46 6.58 8.90
CA TYR A 137 2.33 6.29 10.33
C TYR A 137 0.90 5.84 10.71
N LEU A 138 -0.13 6.53 10.22
CA LEU A 138 -1.53 6.18 10.49
C LEU A 138 -1.90 4.83 9.86
N ARG A 139 -1.38 4.55 8.66
CA ARG A 139 -1.62 3.27 7.96
C ARG A 139 -0.99 2.10 8.71
N TRP A 140 0.25 2.26 9.17
CA TRP A 140 0.95 1.25 9.96
C TRP A 140 0.31 1.05 11.33
N PHE A 141 -0.18 2.12 11.96
CA PHE A 141 -0.87 2.03 13.24
C PHE A 141 -2.20 1.27 13.11
N GLU A 142 -2.98 1.57 12.06
CA GLU A 142 -4.20 0.86 11.72
C GLU A 142 -3.93 -0.63 11.44
N GLU A 143 -2.89 -0.94 10.65
CA GLU A 143 -2.48 -2.32 10.39
C GLU A 143 -2.06 -3.04 11.67
N TRP A 144 -1.26 -2.39 12.53
CA TRP A 144 -0.83 -2.96 13.80
C TRP A 144 -2.02 -3.29 14.70
N ALA A 145 -3.01 -2.40 14.80
CA ALA A 145 -4.19 -2.59 15.62
C ALA A 145 -5.02 -3.79 15.14
N GLU A 146 -5.24 -3.91 13.83
CA GLU A 146 -5.91 -5.08 13.26
C GLU A 146 -5.17 -6.38 13.56
N ASP A 147 -3.86 -6.38 13.33
CA ASP A 147 -3.03 -7.57 13.45
C ASP A 147 -2.91 -8.03 14.91
N PHE A 148 -2.83 -7.07 15.83
CA PHE A 148 -2.90 -7.29 17.27
C PHE A 148 -4.23 -7.95 17.67
N CYS A 149 -5.36 -7.38 17.29
CA CYS A 149 -6.68 -7.91 17.63
C CYS A 149 -6.88 -9.35 17.12
N ARG A 150 -6.48 -9.62 15.87
CA ARG A 150 -6.55 -10.95 15.27
C ARG A 150 -5.68 -11.97 16.01
N LYS A 151 -4.44 -11.61 16.33
CA LYS A 151 -3.51 -12.48 17.07
C LYS A 151 -4.02 -12.71 18.50
N ARG A 152 -4.51 -11.66 19.17
CA ARG A 152 -5.09 -11.73 20.51
C ARG A 152 -6.28 -12.69 20.57
N LYS A 153 -7.23 -12.60 19.63
CA LYS A 153 -8.38 -13.53 19.56
C LYS A 153 -7.92 -14.99 19.51
N LYS A 154 -7.01 -15.33 18.58
CA LYS A 154 -6.46 -16.69 18.44
C LYS A 154 -5.72 -17.17 19.69
N LYS A 155 -4.95 -16.29 20.34
CA LYS A 155 -4.22 -16.61 21.57
C LYS A 155 -5.17 -16.84 22.75
N ILE A 156 -6.22 -16.05 22.87
CA ILE A 156 -7.26 -16.21 23.89
C ILE A 156 -8.05 -17.50 23.65
N GLU A 157 -8.47 -17.81 22.43
CA GLU A 157 -9.14 -19.08 22.09
C GLU A 157 -8.29 -20.29 22.46
N ASN A 158 -6.98 -20.24 22.17
CA ASN A 158 -6.03 -21.28 22.55
C ASN A 158 -5.88 -21.39 24.08
N ALA A 159 -5.75 -20.26 24.79
CA ALA A 159 -5.69 -20.24 26.24
C ALA A 159 -6.96 -20.80 26.89
N ILE A 160 -8.15 -20.45 26.38
CA ILE A 160 -9.43 -21.01 26.85
C ILE A 160 -9.47 -22.52 26.64
N LYS A 161 -9.10 -23.00 25.44
CA LYS A 161 -9.07 -24.44 25.12
C LYS A 161 -8.15 -25.22 26.06
N ASN A 162 -6.97 -24.69 26.36
CA ASN A 162 -5.98 -25.38 27.18
C ASN A 162 -6.25 -25.25 28.69
N CYS A 163 -6.79 -24.11 29.13
CA CYS A 163 -6.84 -23.76 30.56
C CYS A 163 -8.24 -23.74 31.17
N ARG A 164 -9.32 -23.68 30.36
CA ARG A 164 -10.72 -23.59 30.85
C ARG A 164 -11.64 -24.74 30.42
N GLY A 165 -11.17 -25.65 29.55
CA GLY A 165 -11.95 -26.80 29.07
C GLY A 165 -13.10 -26.41 28.14
N GLU A 166 -13.76 -27.41 27.53
CA GLU A 166 -15.02 -27.20 26.81
C GLU A 166 -16.19 -27.15 27.81
N LYS A 167 -17.30 -26.49 27.44
CA LYS A 167 -18.51 -26.37 28.30
C LYS A 167 -18.89 -27.75 28.87
N GLY A 168 -18.79 -27.91 30.19
CA GLY A 168 -19.19 -29.13 30.91
C GLY A 168 -18.04 -30.07 31.32
N LYS A 169 -16.76 -29.74 31.02
CA LYS A 169 -15.59 -30.47 31.56
C LYS A 169 -14.72 -29.52 32.38
N GLU A 170 -14.64 -29.74 33.69
CA GLU A 170 -13.77 -28.94 34.56
C GLU A 170 -12.30 -29.09 34.14
N ARG A 171 -11.70 -27.99 33.71
CA ARG A 171 -10.27 -27.85 33.54
C ARG A 171 -9.95 -26.42 33.92
N TYR A 172 -9.12 -26.23 34.95
CA TYR A 172 -8.73 -24.91 35.44
C TYR A 172 -7.22 -24.91 35.66
N CYS A 173 -6.51 -23.99 35.02
CA CYS A 173 -5.06 -23.83 35.16
C CYS A 173 -4.75 -22.45 35.75
N SER A 174 -3.71 -22.37 36.59
CA SER A 174 -3.17 -21.14 37.20
C SER A 174 -1.90 -20.68 36.51
#